data_AF-A0A7X6XXS0-F1
#
_entry.id   AF-A0A7X6XXS0-F1
#
_cell.length_a   1.000
_cell.length_b   1.000
_cell.length_c   1.000
_cell.angle_alpha   90.00
_cell.angle_beta   90.00
_cell.angle_gamma   90.00
#
_symmetry.space_group_name_H-M   'P 1'
#
loop_
_entity.id
_entity.type
_entity.pdbx_description
1 polymer ?
#
loop_
_entity_poly.entity_id
_entity_poly.type
_entity_poly.pdbx_seq_one_letter_code
_entity_poly.pdbx_strand_id
1 'polypeptide(L)'
;MELRNITSDDIYNAFLYGASEVVSSTQHLNKINVFPIQDGDTGNNLSSMMKTMINESTKKESVKETLESFSDAAIRGARGNSGIIFAQYLNGLSTEMSESREIDYNHYADASRKAVDYAYDSIDQPVEGTMLTVMKEWGRALNRDNELLSSITDGMSYAVEKVNEALLKTQYQLVELKRAKVVDAGAKGFTLFIEGITDYFKTGNKIKLSAVNREDIDMVAIDINHDINSEITYRYCTECLLEGENLDRKELKNKLKGLGDSLVVAGNKRVSRIHIHTNDPAKAFEILHKEGRIAHQKVDDMKKQHDVVVNRKSDIAILTDSIADIPLDFIDENQIHVINLNILFRDISFIDKITITPKKLLEYSKNDSFLPTSSQPDEKQIENVLSYLASYYKSVIVITVSKALSGTHSIISRVAKKLDLKDFKIDIIDSKQNSGAEGLLVATAADLLNEGLSHDEIVAEIEKRVARSKILVKVKTLDNMIKSGRLSTRAGKIGKKIGLRPVVTLDENGDGGLDSFAFTEKGSLNQIKKHVKKKMKTNTIETYNIVHVNNLEEAKDFEIIFEDIIGMKPKYITEASSVIAVGAGDKVVALSYILED
;
A
#
# COMPACT_ATOMS: atom_id res chain seq x y z
N MET A 1 -24.59 44.82 14.82
CA MET A 1 -23.20 44.96 14.33
C MET A 1 -23.25 44.46 12.90
N GLU A 2 -22.86 45.24 11.90
CA GLU A 2 -22.99 44.81 10.50
C GLU A 2 -22.21 43.50 10.28
N LEU A 3 -22.79 42.60 9.47
CA LEU A 3 -22.10 41.40 9.01
C LEU A 3 -20.87 41.84 8.22
N ARG A 4 -19.68 41.79 8.84
CA ARG A 4 -18.43 42.06 8.11
C ARG A 4 -18.24 40.99 7.04
N ASN A 5 -17.64 41.34 5.91
CA ASN A 5 -17.30 40.34 4.90
C ASN A 5 -16.18 39.40 5.41
N ILE A 6 -16.21 38.16 4.95
CA ILE A 6 -15.20 37.13 5.18
C ILE A 6 -14.11 37.31 4.12
N THR A 7 -12.89 37.59 4.53
CA THR A 7 -11.76 37.81 3.62
C THR A 7 -10.97 36.53 3.35
N SER A 8 -10.10 36.59 2.34
CA SER A 8 -9.11 35.52 2.09
C SER A 8 -8.18 35.27 3.30
N ASP A 9 -7.84 36.29 4.10
CA ASP A 9 -7.04 36.12 5.33
C ASP A 9 -7.85 35.40 6.42
N ASP A 10 -9.13 35.73 6.56
CA ASP A 10 -10.01 35.06 7.53
C ASP A 10 -10.12 33.57 7.20
N ILE A 11 -10.38 33.21 5.93
CA ILE A 11 -10.49 31.82 5.48
C ILE A 11 -9.18 31.06 5.70
N TYR A 12 -8.06 31.66 5.31
CA TYR A 12 -6.76 31.02 5.46
C TYR A 12 -6.46 30.65 6.91
N ASN A 13 -6.62 31.60 7.83
CA ASN A 13 -6.33 31.35 9.24
C ASN A 13 -7.38 30.44 9.90
N ALA A 14 -8.67 30.57 9.56
CA ALA A 14 -9.73 29.72 10.10
C ALA A 14 -9.53 28.25 9.71
N PHE A 15 -9.16 27.98 8.46
CA PHE A 15 -8.93 26.62 7.97
C PHE A 15 -7.70 25.99 8.60
N LEU A 16 -6.61 26.75 8.79
CA LEU A 16 -5.45 26.27 9.54
C LEU A 16 -5.82 25.95 11.00
N TYR A 17 -6.71 26.74 11.61
CA TYR A 17 -7.19 26.53 12.97
C TYR A 17 -8.00 25.24 13.07
N GLY A 18 -9.00 25.08 12.21
CA GLY A 18 -9.77 23.84 12.10
C GLY A 18 -8.90 22.61 11.84
N ALA A 19 -7.93 22.72 10.93
CA ALA A 19 -7.02 21.61 10.62
C ALA A 19 -6.16 21.21 11.84
N SER A 20 -5.73 22.18 12.63
CA SER A 20 -4.92 21.94 13.84
C SER A 20 -5.70 21.23 14.94
N GLU A 21 -6.99 21.54 15.11
CA GLU A 21 -7.88 20.86 16.07
C GLU A 21 -8.10 19.38 15.72
N VAL A 22 -8.17 19.07 14.43
CA VAL A 22 -8.26 17.66 13.98
C VAL A 22 -6.93 16.94 14.23
N VAL A 23 -5.79 17.59 13.98
CA VAL A 23 -4.47 17.03 14.24
C VAL A 23 -4.27 16.75 15.74
N SER A 24 -4.65 17.67 16.62
CA SER A 24 -4.53 17.48 18.09
C SER A 24 -5.40 16.34 18.62
N SER A 25 -6.49 16.00 17.90
CA SER A 25 -7.45 14.97 18.28
C SER A 25 -7.19 13.59 17.66
N THR A 26 -6.08 13.39 16.95
CA THR A 26 -5.74 12.16 16.19
C THR A 26 -6.00 10.87 16.99
N GLN A 27 -5.44 10.76 18.19
CA GLN A 27 -5.56 9.54 19.01
C GLN A 27 -6.99 9.27 19.47
N HIS A 28 -7.74 10.33 19.79
CA HIS A 28 -9.14 10.20 20.17
C HIS A 28 -9.98 9.65 19.01
N LEU A 29 -9.76 10.18 17.80
CA LEU A 29 -10.44 9.73 16.58
C LEU A 29 -10.15 8.26 16.27
N ASN A 30 -8.90 7.82 16.42
CA ASN A 30 -8.53 6.41 16.26
C ASN A 30 -9.27 5.51 17.26
N LYS A 31 -9.36 5.93 18.52
CA LYS A 31 -10.00 5.16 19.58
C LYS A 31 -11.49 4.90 19.33
N ILE A 32 -12.18 5.80 18.63
CA ILE A 32 -13.61 5.68 18.32
C ILE A 32 -13.87 5.13 16.91
N ASN A 33 -12.83 4.78 16.15
CA ASN A 33 -12.97 4.26 14.79
C ASN A 33 -13.42 2.79 14.80
N VAL A 34 -14.72 2.58 14.60
CA VAL A 34 -15.35 1.24 14.60
C VAL A 34 -16.18 0.97 13.34
N PHE A 35 -16.25 1.90 12.39
CA PHE A 35 -17.05 1.79 11.16
C PHE A 35 -16.28 2.34 9.94
N PRO A 36 -16.35 1.67 8.77
CA PRO A 36 -16.95 0.35 8.56
C PRO A 36 -16.10 -0.78 9.14
N ILE A 37 -14.80 -0.52 9.33
CA ILE A 37 -13.82 -1.46 9.87
C ILE A 37 -13.20 -0.82 11.11
N GLN A 38 -13.10 -1.58 12.19
CA GLN A 38 -12.41 -1.17 13.41
C GLN A 38 -10.90 -1.39 13.27
N ASP A 39 -10.24 -0.57 12.47
CA ASP A 39 -8.78 -0.64 12.24
C ASP A 39 -8.00 0.46 12.99
N GLY A 40 -8.71 1.38 13.64
CA GLY A 40 -8.09 2.44 14.44
C GLY A 40 -7.30 3.47 13.62
N ASP A 41 -7.55 3.62 12.31
CA ASP A 41 -6.71 4.45 11.44
C ASP A 41 -7.34 5.81 11.02
N THR A 42 -8.64 6.03 11.26
CA THR A 42 -9.36 7.21 10.75
C THR A 42 -8.72 8.53 11.22
N GLY A 43 -8.25 8.59 12.46
CA GLY A 43 -7.52 9.75 12.98
C GLY A 43 -6.19 9.95 12.25
N ASN A 44 -5.41 8.90 12.02
CA ASN A 44 -4.17 8.99 11.22
C ASN A 44 -4.43 9.49 9.79
N ASN A 45 -5.48 8.97 9.15
CA ASN A 45 -5.87 9.33 7.79
C ASN A 45 -6.27 10.81 7.68
N LEU A 46 -7.13 11.28 8.59
CA LEU A 46 -7.52 12.69 8.66
C LEU A 46 -6.34 13.60 9.05
N SER A 47 -5.56 13.22 10.06
CA SER A 47 -4.39 13.98 10.52
C SER A 47 -3.34 14.14 9.42
N SER A 48 -3.10 13.11 8.62
CA SER A 48 -2.22 13.17 7.45
C SER A 48 -2.69 14.24 6.47
N MET A 49 -3.97 14.21 6.08
CA MET A 49 -4.56 15.20 5.18
C MET A 49 -4.46 16.62 5.74
N MET A 50 -4.80 16.80 7.02
CA MET A 50 -4.77 18.10 7.69
C MET A 50 -3.35 18.67 7.80
N LYS A 51 -2.35 17.82 8.06
CA LYS A 51 -0.93 18.23 8.04
C LYS A 51 -0.49 18.67 6.64
N THR A 52 -0.91 17.97 5.59
CA THR A 52 -0.66 18.41 4.21
C THR A 52 -1.30 19.77 3.94
N MET A 53 -2.56 19.97 4.33
CA MET A 53 -3.23 21.28 4.23
C MET A 53 -2.46 22.38 4.96
N ILE A 54 -2.03 22.14 6.20
CA ILE A 54 -1.28 23.12 7.00
C ILE A 54 0.06 23.48 6.35
N ASN A 55 0.74 22.52 5.74
CA ASN A 55 2.09 22.70 5.21
C ASN A 55 2.14 23.22 3.77
N GLU A 56 1.16 22.87 2.94
CA GLU A 56 1.21 23.09 1.49
C GLU A 56 0.21 24.14 0.99
N SER A 57 -0.83 24.46 1.76
CA SER A 57 -1.77 25.51 1.37
C SER A 57 -1.14 26.90 1.45
N THR A 58 -1.56 27.80 0.56
CA THR A 58 -1.06 29.18 0.52
C THR A 58 -2.22 30.14 0.41
N LYS A 59 -2.13 31.26 1.14
CA LYS A 59 -3.07 32.38 0.99
C LYS A 59 -2.89 33.01 -0.39
N LYS A 60 -4.01 33.21 -1.09
CA LYS A 60 -4.10 33.87 -2.39
C LYS A 60 -4.90 35.17 -2.30
N GLU A 61 -5.03 35.88 -3.41
CA GLU A 61 -5.75 37.15 -3.44
C GLU A 61 -7.26 36.95 -3.20
N SER A 62 -7.85 35.98 -3.89
CA SER A 62 -9.28 35.67 -3.75
C SER A 62 -9.53 34.55 -2.74
N VAL A 63 -10.75 34.55 -2.17
CA VAL A 63 -11.22 33.48 -1.28
C VAL A 63 -11.26 32.14 -2.02
N LYS A 64 -11.70 32.15 -3.28
CA LYS A 64 -11.75 30.96 -4.13
C LYS A 64 -10.37 30.34 -4.31
N GLU A 65 -9.37 31.11 -4.76
CA GLU A 65 -8.02 30.58 -4.98
C GLU A 65 -7.36 30.08 -3.67
N THR A 66 -7.65 30.72 -2.53
CA THR A 66 -7.19 30.23 -1.22
C THR A 66 -7.83 28.88 -0.89
N LEU A 67 -9.14 28.72 -1.09
CA LEU A 67 -9.84 27.45 -0.90
C LEU A 67 -9.40 26.39 -1.90
N GLU A 68 -9.10 26.75 -3.15
CA GLU A 68 -8.51 25.85 -4.14
C GLU A 68 -7.14 25.35 -3.68
N SER A 69 -6.32 26.22 -3.09
CA SER A 69 -5.04 25.82 -2.51
C SER A 69 -5.20 24.82 -1.35
N PHE A 70 -6.23 24.98 -0.49
CA PHE A 70 -6.56 23.98 0.52
C PHE A 70 -7.12 22.69 -0.08
N SER A 71 -8.00 22.79 -1.07
CA SER A 71 -8.59 21.64 -1.75
C SER A 71 -7.52 20.79 -2.43
N ASP A 72 -6.59 21.41 -3.16
CA ASP A 72 -5.52 20.68 -3.86
C ASP A 72 -4.60 19.98 -2.85
N ALA A 73 -4.25 20.65 -1.74
CA ALA A 73 -3.47 20.05 -0.65
C ALA A 73 -4.24 18.90 0.03
N ALA A 74 -5.53 19.07 0.29
CA ALA A 74 -6.39 18.04 0.87
C ALA A 74 -6.49 16.80 -0.02
N ILE A 75 -6.73 16.96 -1.33
CA ILE A 75 -6.82 15.83 -2.28
C ILE A 75 -5.50 15.05 -2.34
N ARG A 76 -4.35 15.74 -2.32
CA ARG A 76 -3.02 15.11 -2.33
C ARG A 76 -2.72 14.38 -1.02
N GLY A 77 -3.11 14.97 0.11
CA GLY A 77 -2.88 14.43 1.45
C GLY A 77 -3.91 13.41 1.93
N ALA A 78 -5.06 13.31 1.26
CA ALA A 78 -6.15 12.42 1.62
C ALA A 78 -5.73 10.94 1.56
N ARG A 79 -6.19 10.18 2.54
CA ARG A 79 -6.01 8.73 2.67
C ARG A 79 -7.30 8.11 3.21
N GLY A 80 -7.58 6.87 2.81
CA GLY A 80 -8.81 6.18 3.16
C GLY A 80 -10.10 6.92 2.76
N ASN A 81 -11.25 6.32 3.04
CA ASN A 81 -12.54 6.88 2.67
C ASN A 81 -12.82 8.23 3.34
N SER A 82 -12.59 8.34 4.66
CA SER A 82 -12.87 9.54 5.44
C SER A 82 -12.10 10.77 4.94
N GLY A 83 -10.80 10.60 4.65
CA GLY A 83 -9.98 11.70 4.11
C GLY A 83 -10.41 12.10 2.71
N ILE A 84 -10.74 11.14 1.85
CA ILE A 84 -11.13 11.39 0.45
C ILE A 84 -12.49 12.10 0.38
N ILE A 85 -13.48 11.69 1.17
CA ILE A 85 -14.80 12.35 1.24
C ILE A 85 -14.65 13.79 1.74
N PHE A 86 -13.84 14.01 2.78
CA PHE A 86 -13.58 15.34 3.30
C PHE A 86 -12.87 16.22 2.25
N ALA A 87 -11.82 15.71 1.61
CA ALA A 87 -11.15 16.43 0.53
C ALA A 87 -12.12 16.81 -0.60
N GLN A 88 -13.10 15.95 -0.92
CA GLN A 88 -14.11 16.28 -1.92
C GLN A 88 -15.10 17.35 -1.47
N TYR A 89 -15.49 17.38 -0.19
CA TYR A 89 -16.29 18.48 0.36
C TYR A 89 -15.54 19.82 0.22
N LEU A 90 -14.26 19.86 0.58
CA LEU A 90 -13.43 21.06 0.43
C LEU A 90 -13.31 21.49 -1.03
N ASN A 91 -13.22 20.52 -1.95
CA ASN A 91 -13.23 20.79 -3.39
C ASN A 91 -14.57 21.35 -3.89
N GLY A 92 -15.69 20.84 -3.39
CA GLY A 92 -17.01 21.41 -3.67
C GLY A 92 -17.12 22.84 -3.16
N LEU A 93 -16.66 23.09 -1.94
CA LEU A 93 -16.66 24.41 -1.33
C LEU A 93 -15.81 25.41 -2.11
N SER A 94 -14.63 25.02 -2.59
CA SER A 94 -13.80 25.89 -3.44
C SER A 94 -14.45 26.14 -4.80
N THR A 95 -15.08 25.12 -5.40
CA THR A 95 -15.71 25.22 -6.72
C THR A 95 -16.91 26.16 -6.73
N GLU A 96 -17.71 26.13 -5.67
CA GLU A 96 -18.92 26.97 -5.52
C GLU A 96 -18.61 28.40 -5.04
N MET A 97 -17.34 28.69 -4.75
CA MET A 97 -16.91 30.01 -4.29
C MET A 97 -16.69 30.99 -5.44
N SER A 98 -17.08 32.24 -5.26
CA SER A 98 -16.84 33.31 -6.24
C SER A 98 -15.39 33.79 -6.22
N GLU A 99 -14.87 34.21 -7.37
CA GLU A 99 -13.58 34.90 -7.49
C GLU A 99 -13.65 36.34 -6.94
N SER A 100 -13.66 36.45 -5.62
CA SER A 100 -13.66 37.72 -4.88
C SER A 100 -12.65 37.70 -3.73
N ARG A 101 -12.13 38.87 -3.37
CA ARG A 101 -11.23 39.04 -2.20
C ARG A 101 -11.98 38.87 -0.87
N GLU A 102 -13.27 39.10 -0.89
CA GLU A 102 -14.17 38.99 0.26
C GLU A 102 -15.55 38.49 -0.17
N ILE A 103 -16.21 37.76 0.74
CA ILE A 103 -17.55 37.19 0.53
C ILE A 103 -18.43 37.51 1.74
N ASP A 104 -19.75 37.54 1.55
CA ASP A 104 -20.67 37.63 2.68
C ASP A 104 -20.96 36.24 3.29
N TYR A 105 -21.66 36.24 4.43
CA TYR A 105 -22.07 35.02 5.12
C TYR A 105 -22.96 34.12 4.26
N ASN A 106 -23.88 34.71 3.49
CA ASN A 106 -24.86 33.96 2.70
C ASN A 106 -24.20 33.20 1.57
N HIS A 107 -23.20 33.80 0.93
CA HIS A 107 -22.39 33.16 -0.10
C HIS A 107 -21.61 31.98 0.49
N TYR A 108 -20.99 32.15 1.66
CA TYR A 108 -20.31 31.05 2.36
C TYR A 108 -21.28 29.93 2.75
N ALA A 109 -22.48 30.28 3.22
CA ALA A 109 -23.52 29.34 3.59
C ALA A 109 -24.01 28.54 2.39
N ASP A 110 -24.36 29.18 1.27
CA ASP A 110 -24.83 28.48 0.06
C ASP A 110 -23.73 27.60 -0.54
N ALA A 111 -22.49 28.09 -0.61
CA ALA A 111 -21.35 27.29 -1.07
C ALA A 111 -21.13 26.05 -0.18
N SER A 112 -21.23 26.20 1.15
CA SER A 112 -21.13 25.08 2.10
C SER A 112 -22.26 24.05 1.92
N ARG A 113 -23.48 24.50 1.62
CA ARG A 113 -24.61 23.61 1.33
C ARG A 113 -24.40 22.82 0.04
N LYS A 114 -23.99 23.48 -1.04
CA LYS A 114 -23.73 22.83 -2.33
C LYS A 114 -22.52 21.89 -2.29
N ALA A 115 -21.51 22.21 -1.47
CA ALA A 115 -20.36 21.33 -1.26
C ALA A 115 -20.72 19.94 -0.71
N VAL A 116 -21.87 19.81 -0.04
CA VAL A 116 -22.41 18.51 0.41
C VAL A 116 -22.66 17.58 -0.78
N ASP A 117 -23.23 18.09 -1.88
CA ASP A 117 -23.55 17.28 -3.06
C ASP A 117 -22.26 16.67 -3.67
N TYR A 118 -21.15 17.41 -3.64
CA TYR A 118 -19.85 16.92 -4.08
C TYR A 118 -19.34 15.75 -3.24
N ALA A 119 -19.53 15.81 -1.91
CA ALA A 119 -19.14 14.73 -1.01
C ALA A 119 -19.97 13.46 -1.25
N TYR A 120 -21.29 13.60 -1.42
CA TYR A 120 -22.18 12.47 -1.75
C TYR A 120 -21.85 11.85 -3.11
N ASP A 121 -21.56 12.66 -4.13
CA ASP A 121 -21.22 12.18 -5.48
C ASP A 121 -19.89 11.40 -5.53
N SER A 122 -18.99 11.65 -4.58
CA SER A 122 -17.65 11.03 -4.53
C SER A 122 -17.68 9.54 -4.26
N ILE A 123 -18.69 9.05 -3.54
CA ILE A 123 -18.80 7.68 -3.07
C ILE A 123 -19.90 6.94 -3.86
N ASP A 124 -19.67 5.67 -4.23
CA ASP A 124 -20.69 4.90 -4.98
C ASP A 124 -21.93 4.61 -4.14
N GLN A 125 -21.77 4.33 -2.85
CA GLN A 125 -22.85 4.03 -1.91
C GLN A 125 -22.75 4.95 -0.67
N PRO A 126 -23.41 6.12 -0.68
CA PRO A 126 -23.46 7.01 0.47
C PRO A 126 -24.14 6.36 1.67
N VAL A 127 -23.56 6.50 2.86
CA VAL A 127 -24.10 5.94 4.11
C VAL A 127 -24.42 7.08 5.08
N GLU A 128 -25.70 7.22 5.46
CA GLU A 128 -26.13 8.11 6.55
C GLU A 128 -25.76 7.51 7.91
N GLY A 129 -25.58 8.34 8.94
CA GLY A 129 -24.91 7.94 10.19
C GLY A 129 -23.39 8.13 10.16
N THR A 130 -22.86 8.80 9.14
CA THR A 130 -21.42 9.06 8.96
C THR A 130 -21.14 10.57 8.83
N MET A 131 -19.90 10.93 8.49
CA MET A 131 -19.49 12.29 8.12
C MET A 131 -20.46 12.99 7.14
N LEU A 132 -21.09 12.25 6.21
CA LEU A 132 -22.06 12.81 5.26
C LEU A 132 -23.31 13.39 5.93
N THR A 133 -23.77 12.79 7.03
CA THR A 133 -24.92 13.28 7.80
C THR A 133 -24.59 14.61 8.47
N VAL A 134 -23.38 14.70 9.03
CA VAL A 134 -22.90 15.92 9.67
C VAL A 134 -22.66 17.04 8.66
N MET A 135 -22.04 16.75 7.50
CA MET A 135 -21.86 17.74 6.43
C MET A 135 -23.20 18.30 5.93
N LYS A 136 -24.20 17.43 5.77
CA LYS A 136 -25.56 17.81 5.38
C LYS A 136 -26.23 18.72 6.42
N GLU A 137 -26.06 18.40 7.70
CA GLU A 137 -26.58 19.26 8.79
C GLU A 137 -25.85 20.62 8.82
N TRP A 138 -24.53 20.64 8.63
CA TRP A 138 -23.75 21.88 8.56
C TRP A 138 -24.27 22.80 7.45
N GLY A 139 -24.38 22.28 6.23
CA GLY A 139 -24.91 23.02 5.09
C GLY A 139 -26.34 23.53 5.32
N ARG A 140 -27.22 22.70 5.91
CA ARG A 140 -28.58 23.10 6.24
C ARG A 140 -28.63 24.19 7.30
N ALA A 141 -27.91 24.02 8.41
CA ALA A 141 -28.00 24.90 9.56
C ALA A 141 -27.40 26.30 9.29
N LEU A 142 -26.38 26.39 8.43
CA LEU A 142 -25.87 27.66 7.92
C LEU A 142 -26.89 28.44 7.07
N ASN A 143 -27.80 27.74 6.39
CA ASN A 143 -28.79 28.34 5.47
C ASN A 143 -30.18 28.48 6.10
N ARG A 144 -30.30 28.49 7.44
CA ARG A 144 -31.58 28.76 8.10
C ARG A 144 -32.08 30.18 7.78
N ASP A 145 -33.36 30.45 8.01
CA ASP A 145 -33.91 31.79 7.87
C ASP A 145 -33.14 32.82 8.72
N ASN A 146 -32.61 33.83 8.02
CA ASN A 146 -31.59 34.78 8.50
C ASN A 146 -32.15 35.95 9.34
N GLU A 147 -33.44 35.97 9.68
CA GLU A 147 -34.10 37.11 10.31
C GLU A 147 -33.52 37.48 11.70
N LEU A 148 -32.73 36.59 12.32
CA LEU A 148 -32.13 36.76 13.65
C LEU A 148 -30.58 36.79 13.66
N LEU A 149 -29.91 36.86 12.51
CA LEU A 149 -28.45 36.88 12.47
C LEU A 149 -27.87 38.24 12.87
N SER A 150 -27.24 38.29 14.05
CA SER A 150 -26.51 39.46 14.53
C SER A 150 -25.04 39.53 14.10
N SER A 151 -24.43 38.39 13.71
CA SER A 151 -23.05 38.29 13.23
C SER A 151 -22.77 36.95 12.53
N ILE A 152 -21.67 36.86 11.77
CA ILE A 152 -21.17 35.59 11.19
C ILE A 152 -20.98 34.54 12.30
N THR A 153 -20.44 34.97 13.43
CA THR A 153 -20.15 34.14 14.59
C THR A 153 -21.40 33.50 15.15
N ASP A 154 -22.53 34.22 15.20
CA ASP A 154 -23.80 33.68 15.69
C ASP A 154 -24.35 32.62 14.73
N GLY A 155 -24.23 32.84 13.43
CA GLY A 155 -24.63 31.88 12.41
C GLY A 155 -23.81 30.60 12.47
N MET A 156 -22.47 30.72 12.53
CA MET A 156 -21.58 29.58 12.66
C MET A 156 -21.77 28.83 13.98
N SER A 157 -21.93 29.54 15.10
CA SER A 157 -22.13 28.92 16.42
C SER A 157 -23.42 28.12 16.49
N TYR A 158 -24.51 28.64 15.92
CA TYR A 158 -25.75 27.88 15.80
C TYR A 158 -25.58 26.64 14.92
N ALA A 159 -24.90 26.76 13.78
CA ALA A 159 -24.68 25.63 12.90
C ALA A 159 -23.82 24.54 13.56
N VAL A 160 -22.80 24.92 14.35
CA VAL A 160 -22.02 24.00 15.18
C VAL A 160 -22.86 23.29 16.24
N GLU A 161 -23.80 23.98 16.89
CA GLU A 161 -24.73 23.37 17.84
C GLU A 161 -25.56 22.27 17.16
N LYS A 162 -26.12 22.56 15.99
CA LYS A 162 -26.92 21.58 15.22
C LYS A 162 -26.09 20.43 14.68
N VAL A 163 -24.85 20.68 14.27
CA VAL A 163 -23.91 19.63 13.90
C VAL A 163 -23.60 18.73 15.10
N ASN A 164 -23.37 19.28 16.28
CA ASN A 164 -23.12 18.46 17.48
C ASN A 164 -24.32 17.58 17.83
N GLU A 165 -25.55 18.08 17.69
CA GLU A 165 -26.76 17.24 17.82
C GLU A 165 -26.81 16.12 16.77
N ALA A 166 -26.46 16.40 15.51
CA ALA A 166 -26.41 15.39 14.45
C ALA A 166 -25.30 14.36 14.69
N LEU A 167 -24.14 14.79 15.15
CA LEU A 167 -23.03 13.92 15.52
C LEU A 167 -23.45 12.93 16.60
N LEU A 168 -24.11 13.39 17.67
CA LEU A 168 -24.60 12.50 18.72
C LEU A 168 -25.61 11.46 18.19
N LYS A 169 -26.41 11.82 17.18
CA LYS A 169 -27.36 10.90 16.55
C LYS A 169 -26.67 9.80 15.74
N THR A 170 -25.47 10.04 15.19
CA THR A 170 -24.72 9.02 14.42
C THR A 170 -24.52 7.72 15.19
N GLN A 171 -24.30 7.81 16.51
CA GLN A 171 -24.19 6.66 17.41
C GLN A 171 -25.36 5.67 17.27
N TYR A 172 -26.56 6.14 16.95
CA TYR A 172 -27.76 5.31 16.88
C TYR A 172 -28.20 4.96 15.45
N GLN A 173 -27.51 5.48 14.44
CA GLN A 173 -27.87 5.30 13.03
C GLN A 173 -27.23 4.06 12.40
N LEU A 174 -26.06 3.64 12.91
CA LEU A 174 -25.33 2.46 12.45
C LEU A 174 -25.21 1.43 13.59
N VAL A 175 -25.28 0.14 13.23
CA VAL A 175 -25.33 -0.96 14.21
C VAL A 175 -24.00 -1.06 14.97
N GLU A 176 -22.90 -0.89 14.26
CA GLU A 176 -21.53 -0.92 14.74
C GLU A 176 -21.29 0.19 15.77
N LEU A 177 -21.65 1.43 15.42
CA LEU A 177 -21.56 2.60 16.31
C LEU A 177 -22.41 2.43 17.57
N LYS A 178 -23.64 1.91 17.42
CA LYS A 178 -24.57 1.68 18.53
C LYS A 178 -24.04 0.64 19.51
N ARG A 179 -23.46 -0.45 19.01
CA ARG A 179 -22.84 -1.51 19.82
C ARG A 179 -21.64 -0.98 20.60
N ALA A 180 -20.75 -0.26 19.91
CA ALA A 180 -19.56 0.32 20.52
C ALA A 180 -19.85 1.54 21.41
N LYS A 181 -21.07 2.11 21.32
CA LYS A 181 -21.50 3.32 22.03
C LYS A 181 -20.61 4.53 21.74
N VAL A 182 -20.19 4.66 20.48
CA VAL A 182 -19.39 5.78 19.98
C VAL A 182 -20.11 6.47 18.82
N VAL A 183 -19.74 7.71 18.55
CA VAL A 183 -20.14 8.43 17.33
C VAL A 183 -19.22 8.06 16.17
N ASP A 184 -19.61 8.40 14.94
CA ASP A 184 -18.74 8.20 13.78
C ASP A 184 -17.44 9.03 13.90
N ALA A 185 -16.30 8.35 13.73
CA ALA A 185 -14.98 8.97 13.87
C ALA A 185 -14.74 10.04 12.80
N GLY A 186 -15.15 9.77 11.56
CA GLY A 186 -15.08 10.72 10.46
C GLY A 186 -15.92 11.98 10.75
N ALA A 187 -17.17 11.79 11.14
CA ALA A 187 -18.09 12.86 11.52
C ALA A 187 -17.54 13.72 12.67
N LYS A 188 -16.93 13.10 13.70
CA LYS A 188 -16.28 13.86 14.78
C LYS A 188 -15.10 14.67 14.24
N GLY A 189 -14.29 14.10 13.35
CA GLY A 189 -13.20 14.81 12.69
C GLY A 189 -13.66 16.04 11.91
N PHE A 190 -14.73 15.94 11.12
CA PHE A 190 -15.32 17.10 10.44
C PHE A 190 -15.89 18.13 11.43
N THR A 191 -16.54 17.66 12.50
CA THR A 191 -17.08 18.52 13.55
C THR A 191 -15.99 19.36 14.22
N LEU A 192 -14.86 18.73 14.59
CA LEU A 192 -13.70 19.44 15.17
C LEU A 192 -13.14 20.50 14.22
N PHE A 193 -13.10 20.22 12.92
CA PHE A 193 -12.64 21.18 11.93
C PHE A 193 -13.52 22.43 11.87
N ILE A 194 -14.85 22.26 11.82
CA ILE A 194 -15.77 23.41 11.78
C ILE A 194 -15.89 24.13 13.13
N GLU A 195 -15.70 23.42 14.25
CA GLU A 195 -15.58 24.01 15.59
C GLU A 195 -14.38 24.95 15.64
N GLY A 196 -13.22 24.49 15.17
CA GLY A 196 -12.01 25.31 15.08
C GLY A 196 -12.16 26.52 14.16
N ILE A 197 -12.81 26.37 12.99
CA ILE A 197 -13.16 27.51 12.11
C ILE A 197 -14.02 28.52 12.87
N THR A 198 -15.06 28.05 13.55
CA THR A 198 -16.01 28.90 14.27
C THR A 198 -15.34 29.63 15.44
N ASP A 199 -14.45 28.96 16.16
CA ASP A 199 -13.71 29.53 17.28
C ASP A 199 -12.67 30.57 16.84
N TYR A 200 -12.09 30.42 15.66
CA TYR A 200 -11.30 31.49 15.03
C TYR A 200 -12.15 32.75 14.81
N PHE A 201 -13.37 32.62 14.27
CA PHE A 201 -14.25 33.79 14.07
C PHE A 201 -14.76 34.42 15.37
N LYS A 202 -14.87 33.65 16.46
CA LYS A 202 -15.17 34.18 17.81
C LYS A 202 -14.01 34.97 18.40
N THR A 203 -12.80 34.43 18.31
CA THR A 203 -11.66 34.88 19.12
C THR A 203 -10.66 35.75 18.36
N GLY A 204 -10.59 35.62 17.03
CA GLY A 204 -9.56 36.23 16.20
C GLY A 204 -8.15 35.68 16.45
N ASN A 205 -8.01 34.62 17.26
CA ASN A 205 -6.72 34.05 17.63
C ASN A 205 -6.06 33.40 16.43
N LYS A 206 -4.96 33.99 15.95
CA LYS A 206 -4.08 33.37 14.96
C LYS A 206 -3.25 32.28 15.63
N ILE A 207 -3.13 31.11 14.99
CA ILE A 207 -2.24 30.05 15.47
C ILE A 207 -0.81 30.60 15.49
N LYS A 208 -0.11 30.46 16.62
CA LYS A 208 1.35 30.51 16.63
C LYS A 208 1.86 29.19 16.06
N LEU A 209 2.09 29.15 14.75
CA LEU A 209 2.54 27.96 13.98
C LEU A 209 3.82 27.30 14.54
N SER A 210 4.55 27.98 15.43
CA SER A 210 5.75 27.46 16.10
C SER A 210 5.50 26.34 17.12
N ALA A 211 4.25 25.99 17.43
CA ALA A 211 3.91 24.96 18.43
C ALA A 211 3.43 23.62 17.85
N VAL A 212 3.25 23.50 16.53
CA VAL A 212 2.98 22.21 15.88
C VAL A 212 4.33 21.51 15.69
N ASN A 213 4.89 21.01 16.79
CA ASN A 213 6.16 20.28 16.77
C ASN A 213 6.08 19.07 15.84
N ARG A 214 7.18 18.84 15.13
CA ARG A 214 7.40 17.81 14.10
C ARG A 214 7.67 16.41 14.65
N GLU A 215 7.52 16.21 15.95
CA GLU A 215 7.94 14.99 16.63
C GLU A 215 6.79 14.60 17.53
N ASP A 216 6.07 13.55 17.13
CA ASP A 216 5.30 12.61 17.94
C ASP A 216 4.48 11.75 16.95
N ILE A 217 5.19 10.86 16.26
CA ILE A 217 4.58 9.63 15.74
C ILE A 217 4.94 8.57 16.76
N ASP A 218 4.30 8.62 17.92
CA ASP A 218 4.15 7.40 18.71
C ASP A 218 3.14 6.53 17.96
N MET A 219 3.65 5.50 17.31
CA MET A 219 2.86 4.30 16.99
C MET A 219 2.50 3.67 18.33
N VAL A 220 1.41 4.15 18.92
CA VAL A 220 0.83 3.52 20.11
C VAL A 220 0.26 2.19 19.65
N ALA A 221 0.79 1.11 20.24
CA ALA A 221 0.25 -0.24 20.12
C ALA A 221 -1.27 -0.19 20.35
N ILE A 222 -2.02 -0.66 19.35
CA ILE A 222 -3.46 -0.68 19.39
C ILE A 222 -3.87 -1.82 20.33
N ASP A 223 -4.42 -1.48 21.48
CA ASP A 223 -5.10 -2.44 22.35
C ASP A 223 -6.52 -2.62 21.79
N ILE A 224 -6.71 -3.64 20.97
CA ILE A 224 -7.92 -3.84 20.18
C ILE A 224 -8.81 -4.89 20.85
N ASN A 225 -9.90 -4.42 21.46
CA ASN A 225 -11.08 -5.23 21.70
C ASN A 225 -11.94 -5.18 20.43
N HIS A 226 -11.90 -6.24 19.63
CA HIS A 226 -12.63 -6.34 18.35
C HIS A 226 -13.97 -7.05 18.47
N ASP A 227 -14.96 -6.56 17.72
CA ASP A 227 -16.14 -7.32 17.29
C ASP A 227 -15.72 -8.23 16.10
N ILE A 228 -15.94 -9.54 16.23
CA ILE A 228 -15.19 -10.63 15.57
C ILE A 228 -15.74 -11.03 14.17
N ASN A 229 -16.66 -10.26 13.57
CA ASN A 229 -17.55 -10.81 12.52
C ASN A 229 -17.74 -9.97 11.24
N SER A 230 -16.85 -9.06 10.85
CA SER A 230 -16.93 -8.46 9.50
C SER A 230 -16.25 -9.36 8.46
N GLU A 231 -17.06 -9.97 7.58
CA GLU A 231 -16.55 -10.80 6.48
C GLU A 231 -15.83 -9.92 5.45
N ILE A 232 -14.55 -10.21 5.17
CA ILE A 232 -13.76 -9.48 4.17
C ILE A 232 -14.10 -9.99 2.78
N THR A 233 -14.92 -9.23 2.05
CA THR A 233 -15.35 -9.56 0.68
C THR A 233 -14.23 -9.40 -0.35
N TYR A 234 -13.42 -8.35 -0.21
CA TYR A 234 -12.30 -8.03 -1.11
C TYR A 234 -11.00 -7.92 -0.34
N ARG A 235 -9.95 -8.57 -0.84
CA ARG A 235 -8.66 -8.71 -0.16
C ARG A 235 -7.89 -7.40 -0.04
N TYR A 236 -7.87 -6.59 -1.08
CA TYR A 236 -6.95 -5.45 -1.17
C TYR A 236 -7.65 -4.11 -1.05
N CYS A 237 -7.18 -3.27 -0.14
CA CYS A 237 -7.45 -1.84 -0.13
C CYS A 237 -6.51 -1.16 -1.13
N THR A 238 -7.04 -0.57 -2.20
CA THR A 238 -6.28 0.03 -3.30
C THR A 238 -6.51 1.54 -3.37
N GLU A 239 -5.44 2.33 -3.17
CA GLU A 239 -5.47 3.79 -3.29
C GLU A 239 -4.57 4.30 -4.41
N CYS A 240 -5.02 5.34 -5.10
CA CYS A 240 -4.29 6.00 -6.19
C CYS A 240 -4.43 7.51 -6.13
N LEU A 241 -3.33 8.24 -6.31
CA LEU A 241 -3.34 9.65 -6.69
C LEU A 241 -3.02 9.76 -8.19
N LEU A 242 -4.02 10.15 -8.96
CA LEU A 242 -3.95 10.33 -10.40
C LEU A 242 -3.78 11.82 -10.73
N GLU A 243 -2.85 12.15 -11.62
CA GLU A 243 -2.66 13.48 -12.17
C GLU A 243 -2.86 13.46 -13.68
N GLY A 244 -3.52 14.47 -14.24
CA GLY A 244 -3.78 14.54 -15.66
C GLY A 244 -4.38 15.88 -16.08
N GLU A 245 -4.74 15.97 -17.34
CA GLU A 245 -5.44 17.13 -17.90
C GLU A 245 -6.88 16.72 -18.21
N ASN A 246 -7.86 17.36 -17.56
CA ASN A 246 -9.29 17.08 -17.71
C ASN A 246 -9.77 15.74 -17.14
N LEU A 247 -9.28 15.36 -15.96
CA LEU A 247 -9.82 14.22 -15.22
C LEU A 247 -11.31 14.43 -14.90
N ASP A 248 -12.16 13.51 -15.39
CA ASP A 248 -13.59 13.48 -15.08
C ASP A 248 -13.89 12.43 -14.01
N ARG A 249 -14.30 12.89 -12.82
CA ARG A 249 -14.66 12.02 -11.68
C ARG A 249 -15.72 10.99 -12.04
N LYS A 250 -16.77 11.38 -12.79
CA LYS A 250 -17.88 10.48 -13.14
C LYS A 250 -17.40 9.41 -14.12
N GLU A 251 -16.56 9.78 -15.08
CA GLU A 251 -15.96 8.82 -16.01
C GLU A 251 -15.04 7.83 -15.28
N LEU A 252 -14.14 8.32 -14.41
CA LEU A 252 -13.26 7.48 -13.59
C LEU A 252 -14.06 6.49 -12.73
N LYS A 253 -15.09 6.98 -12.04
CA LYS A 253 -15.97 6.15 -11.20
C LYS A 253 -16.69 5.09 -12.03
N ASN A 254 -17.21 5.44 -13.20
CA ASN A 254 -17.87 4.49 -14.11
C ASN A 254 -16.92 3.41 -14.63
N LYS A 255 -15.68 3.76 -14.97
CA LYS A 255 -14.65 2.81 -15.45
C LYS A 255 -14.22 1.81 -14.37
N LEU A 256 -14.22 2.23 -13.11
CA LEU A 256 -13.85 1.38 -11.96
C LEU A 256 -15.03 0.61 -11.36
N LYS A 257 -16.26 0.98 -11.73
CA LYS A 257 -17.48 0.35 -11.20
C LYS A 257 -17.48 -1.15 -11.49
N GLY A 258 -17.79 -1.93 -10.45
CA GLY A 258 -17.86 -3.40 -10.55
C GLY A 258 -16.52 -4.12 -10.41
N LEU A 259 -15.39 -3.42 -10.23
CA LEU A 259 -14.11 -4.05 -9.87
C LEU A 259 -14.02 -4.43 -8.39
N GLY A 260 -14.92 -3.92 -7.57
CA GLY A 260 -14.78 -3.92 -6.13
C GLY A 260 -15.97 -3.28 -5.42
N ASP A 261 -15.83 -3.10 -4.10
CA ASP A 261 -16.72 -2.29 -3.29
C ASP A 261 -16.01 -1.02 -2.77
N SER A 262 -16.76 -0.21 -2.02
CA SER A 262 -16.23 0.98 -1.32
C SER A 262 -15.50 1.96 -2.24
N LEU A 263 -15.92 2.06 -3.51
CA LEU A 263 -15.32 2.95 -4.49
C LEU A 263 -15.59 4.42 -4.12
N VAL A 264 -14.52 5.17 -3.88
CA VAL A 264 -14.53 6.62 -3.70
C VAL A 264 -13.58 7.27 -4.70
N VAL A 265 -14.07 8.28 -5.42
CA VAL A 265 -13.26 9.12 -6.30
C VAL A 265 -13.48 10.57 -5.89
N ALA A 266 -12.43 11.22 -5.40
CA ALA A 266 -12.43 12.66 -5.13
C ALA A 266 -11.40 13.36 -6.03
N GLY A 267 -11.63 14.59 -6.41
CA GLY A 267 -10.71 15.32 -7.24
C GLY A 267 -11.33 16.44 -8.05
N ASN A 268 -10.45 17.08 -8.81
CA ASN A 268 -10.78 18.06 -9.83
C ASN A 268 -10.18 17.64 -11.18
N LYS A 269 -10.25 18.54 -12.17
CA LYS A 269 -9.77 18.30 -13.54
C LYS A 269 -8.27 17.99 -13.64
N ARG A 270 -7.46 18.29 -12.61
CA ARG A 270 -5.99 18.12 -12.62
C ARG A 270 -5.53 16.95 -11.78
N VAL A 271 -6.19 16.72 -10.64
CA VAL A 271 -5.79 15.70 -9.67
C VAL A 271 -7.01 14.97 -9.14
N SER A 272 -6.93 13.64 -9.08
CA SER A 272 -7.97 12.77 -8.51
C SER A 272 -7.36 11.75 -7.56
N ARG A 273 -7.95 11.60 -6.38
CA ARG A 273 -7.68 10.56 -5.40
C ARG A 273 -8.76 9.50 -5.51
N ILE A 274 -8.34 8.24 -5.65
CA ILE A 274 -9.20 7.08 -5.81
C ILE A 274 -8.93 6.10 -4.67
N HIS A 275 -9.99 5.51 -4.14
CA HIS A 275 -9.97 4.39 -3.20
C HIS A 275 -10.96 3.32 -3.66
N ILE A 276 -10.56 2.06 -3.65
CA ILE A 276 -11.43 0.91 -3.95
C ILE A 276 -10.95 -0.33 -3.20
N HIS A 277 -11.86 -1.14 -2.68
CA HIS A 277 -11.51 -2.49 -2.22
C HIS A 277 -11.72 -3.48 -3.36
N THR A 278 -10.68 -4.21 -3.74
CA THR A 278 -10.71 -5.11 -4.91
C THR A 278 -9.87 -6.37 -4.69
N ASN A 279 -10.14 -7.41 -5.48
CA ASN A 279 -9.29 -8.60 -5.59
C ASN A 279 -8.28 -8.49 -6.75
N ASP A 280 -8.39 -7.48 -7.61
CA ASP A 280 -7.52 -7.27 -8.78
C ASP A 280 -7.01 -5.81 -8.86
N PRO A 281 -6.08 -5.40 -7.97
CA PRO A 281 -5.46 -4.08 -8.03
C PRO A 281 -4.80 -3.81 -9.39
N ALA A 282 -4.15 -4.81 -9.99
CA ALA A 282 -3.50 -4.68 -11.29
C ALA A 282 -4.44 -4.22 -12.41
N LYS A 283 -5.70 -4.68 -12.40
CA LYS A 283 -6.71 -4.20 -13.36
C LYS A 283 -7.20 -2.79 -13.06
N ALA A 284 -7.40 -2.45 -11.78
CA ALA A 284 -7.77 -1.08 -11.39
C ALA A 284 -6.69 -0.07 -11.83
N PHE A 285 -5.41 -0.40 -11.58
CA PHE A 285 -4.29 0.42 -12.02
C PHE A 285 -4.17 0.45 -13.54
N GLU A 286 -4.34 -0.66 -14.26
CA GLU A 286 -4.32 -0.66 -15.73
C GLU A 286 -5.33 0.32 -16.33
N ILE A 287 -6.54 0.40 -15.76
CA ILE A 287 -7.56 1.36 -16.17
C ILE A 287 -7.09 2.79 -15.90
N LEU A 288 -6.64 3.06 -14.67
CA LEU A 288 -6.21 4.40 -14.25
C LEU A 288 -5.01 4.94 -15.02
N HIS A 289 -4.08 4.08 -15.44
CA HIS A 289 -2.92 4.48 -16.25
C HIS A 289 -3.30 5.01 -17.64
N LYS A 290 -4.50 4.67 -18.14
CA LYS A 290 -4.99 5.18 -19.44
C LYS A 290 -5.60 6.58 -19.31
N GLU A 291 -5.89 7.02 -18.09
CA GLU A 291 -6.60 8.27 -17.79
C GLU A 291 -5.66 9.39 -17.32
N GLY A 292 -4.51 9.05 -16.76
CA GLY A 292 -3.52 10.00 -16.27
C GLY A 292 -2.27 9.34 -15.72
N ARG A 293 -1.35 10.17 -15.23
CA ARG A 293 -0.12 9.75 -14.57
C ARG A 293 -0.40 9.40 -13.11
N ILE A 294 0.02 8.23 -12.67
CA ILE A 294 -0.10 7.85 -11.26
C ILE A 294 1.05 8.46 -10.49
N ALA A 295 0.73 9.46 -9.67
CA ALA A 295 1.69 10.15 -8.82
C ALA A 295 2.00 9.38 -7.53
N HIS A 296 1.01 8.63 -7.01
CA HIS A 296 1.16 7.80 -5.81
C HIS A 296 0.21 6.61 -5.90
N GLN A 297 0.65 5.44 -5.41
CA GLN A 297 -0.18 4.25 -5.26
C GLN A 297 0.08 3.58 -3.91
N LYS A 298 -0.94 2.94 -3.35
CA LYS A 298 -0.84 2.13 -2.14
C LYS A 298 -1.78 0.94 -2.31
N VAL A 299 -1.32 -0.23 -1.89
CA VAL A 299 -2.16 -1.43 -1.81
C VAL A 299 -1.87 -2.15 -0.51
N ASP A 300 -2.88 -2.29 0.34
CA ASP A 300 -2.78 -3.03 1.59
C ASP A 300 -3.61 -4.32 1.52
N ASP A 301 -3.10 -5.39 2.12
CA ASP A 301 -3.78 -6.68 2.21
C ASP A 301 -4.65 -6.74 3.49
N MET A 302 -5.93 -6.42 3.34
CA MET A 302 -6.88 -6.36 4.47
C MET A 302 -7.16 -7.75 5.04
N LYS A 303 -7.23 -8.78 4.18
CA LYS A 303 -7.41 -10.17 4.64
C LYS A 303 -6.26 -10.57 5.55
N LYS A 304 -5.03 -10.31 5.12
CA LYS A 304 -3.83 -10.59 5.89
C LYS A 304 -3.81 -9.84 7.22
N GLN A 305 -4.14 -8.55 7.20
CA GLN A 305 -4.18 -7.72 8.41
C GLN A 305 -5.21 -8.27 9.41
N HIS A 306 -6.41 -8.62 8.94
CA HIS A 306 -7.43 -9.23 9.77
C HIS A 306 -6.99 -10.59 10.34
N ASP A 307 -6.41 -11.46 9.53
CA ASP A 307 -5.95 -12.78 9.96
C ASP A 307 -4.86 -12.69 11.05
N VAL A 308 -3.99 -11.68 10.99
CA VAL A 308 -2.95 -11.44 12.00
C VAL A 308 -3.55 -10.98 13.33
N VAL A 309 -4.65 -10.24 13.29
CA VAL A 309 -5.32 -9.73 14.49
C VAL A 309 -6.18 -10.81 15.13
N VAL A 310 -6.99 -11.50 14.32
CA VAL A 310 -8.04 -12.41 14.81
C VAL A 310 -7.57 -13.85 14.92
N ASN A 311 -6.76 -14.31 13.96
CA ASN A 311 -6.41 -15.73 13.77
C ASN A 311 -4.89 -15.94 13.74
N ARG A 312 -4.14 -15.19 14.56
CA ARG A 312 -2.67 -15.28 14.62
C ARG A 312 -2.21 -16.68 15.01
N LYS A 313 -1.37 -17.30 14.18
CA LYS A 313 -0.88 -18.68 14.39
C LYS A 313 0.34 -18.77 15.29
N SER A 314 1.16 -17.73 15.37
CA SER A 314 2.42 -17.75 16.12
C SER A 314 2.82 -16.37 16.64
N ASP A 315 3.67 -16.37 17.67
CA ASP A 315 4.36 -15.17 18.20
C ASP A 315 5.61 -14.78 17.39
N ILE A 316 6.03 -15.61 16.44
CA ILE A 316 7.14 -15.35 15.52
C ILE A 316 6.57 -15.07 14.13
N ALA A 317 6.94 -13.92 13.55
CA ALA A 317 6.63 -13.60 12.16
C ALA A 317 7.73 -14.11 11.23
N ILE A 318 7.35 -14.64 10.07
CA ILE A 318 8.27 -14.83 8.95
C ILE A 318 8.02 -13.70 7.95
N LEU A 319 9.08 -12.98 7.58
CA LEU A 319 9.06 -11.88 6.62
C LEU A 319 10.01 -12.19 5.47
N THR A 320 9.57 -11.94 4.25
CA THR A 320 10.42 -12.02 3.05
C THR A 320 10.12 -10.88 2.09
N ASP A 321 10.72 -10.89 0.91
CA ASP A 321 10.45 -9.94 -0.15
C ASP A 321 9.81 -10.62 -1.38
N SER A 322 9.22 -9.82 -2.29
CA SER A 322 8.44 -10.37 -3.40
C SER A 322 9.26 -11.19 -4.40
N ILE A 323 10.60 -11.18 -4.31
CA ILE A 323 11.48 -12.00 -5.14
C ILE A 323 11.42 -13.48 -4.74
N ALA A 324 11.07 -13.82 -3.49
CA ALA A 324 11.08 -15.19 -3.00
C ALA A 324 10.19 -16.18 -3.77
N ASP A 325 9.24 -15.69 -4.58
CA ASP A 325 8.39 -16.52 -5.45
C ASP A 325 7.71 -17.68 -4.72
N ILE A 326 6.92 -17.33 -3.71
CA ILE A 326 6.09 -18.25 -2.93
C ILE A 326 4.64 -18.13 -3.41
N PRO A 327 3.89 -19.24 -3.57
CA PRO A 327 2.47 -19.19 -3.90
C PRO A 327 1.65 -18.41 -2.85
N LEU A 328 0.64 -17.67 -3.31
CA LEU A 328 -0.22 -16.87 -2.43
C LEU A 328 -0.94 -17.71 -1.38
N ASP A 329 -1.44 -18.89 -1.77
CA ASP A 329 -2.12 -19.81 -0.85
C ASP A 329 -1.17 -20.28 0.27
N PHE A 330 0.10 -20.56 -0.06
CA PHE A 330 1.11 -20.93 0.94
C PHE A 330 1.45 -19.76 1.87
N ILE A 331 1.50 -18.54 1.35
CA ILE A 331 1.70 -17.31 2.14
C ILE A 331 0.55 -17.11 3.14
N ASP A 332 -0.69 -17.30 2.69
CA ASP A 332 -1.89 -17.17 3.51
C ASP A 332 -1.93 -18.25 4.60
N GLU A 333 -1.76 -19.51 4.20
CA GLU A 333 -1.78 -20.67 5.09
C GLU A 333 -0.73 -20.56 6.20
N ASN A 334 0.47 -20.07 5.89
CA ASN A 334 1.56 -19.99 6.87
C ASN A 334 1.71 -18.61 7.50
N GLN A 335 0.79 -17.69 7.21
CA GLN A 335 0.86 -16.30 7.62
C GLN A 335 2.25 -15.65 7.36
N ILE A 336 2.88 -15.92 6.22
CA ILE A 336 4.13 -15.26 5.80
C ILE A 336 3.86 -13.80 5.40
N HIS A 337 4.73 -12.88 5.78
CA HIS A 337 4.66 -11.47 5.41
C HIS A 337 5.61 -11.17 4.25
N VAL A 338 5.24 -10.26 3.37
CA VAL A 338 6.02 -9.93 2.16
C VAL A 338 6.17 -8.42 2.03
N ILE A 339 7.41 -7.95 1.85
CA ILE A 339 7.70 -6.60 1.36
C ILE A 339 7.78 -6.65 -0.17
N ASN A 340 6.81 -6.02 -0.83
CA ASN A 340 6.80 -5.96 -2.29
C ASN A 340 7.81 -4.93 -2.80
N LEU A 341 8.61 -5.35 -3.78
CA LEU A 341 9.49 -4.46 -4.53
C LEU A 341 8.71 -3.66 -5.58
N ASN A 342 9.38 -2.67 -6.16
CA ASN A 342 8.80 -1.85 -7.23
C ASN A 342 9.40 -2.18 -8.59
N ILE A 343 8.57 -2.08 -9.63
CA ILE A 343 8.97 -2.11 -11.04
C ILE A 343 8.78 -0.71 -11.62
N LEU A 344 9.87 -0.14 -12.13
CA LEU A 344 9.88 1.15 -12.80
C LEU A 344 9.89 0.91 -14.31
N PHE A 345 8.87 1.43 -14.99
CA PHE A 345 8.79 1.44 -16.44
C PHE A 345 8.36 2.83 -16.89
N ARG A 346 9.27 3.55 -17.56
CA ARG A 346 9.09 4.96 -17.92
C ARG A 346 8.90 5.83 -16.66
N ASP A 347 7.82 6.60 -16.58
CA ASP A 347 7.42 7.43 -15.45
C ASP A 347 6.44 6.73 -14.50
N ILE A 348 6.20 5.43 -14.74
CA ILE A 348 5.28 4.61 -13.97
C ILE A 348 6.05 3.71 -13.01
N SER A 349 5.59 3.67 -11.76
CA SER A 349 6.00 2.69 -10.76
C SER A 349 4.87 1.69 -10.54
N PHE A 350 5.19 0.39 -10.51
CA PHE A 350 4.27 -0.69 -10.18
C PHE A 350 4.76 -1.41 -8.92
N ILE A 351 3.84 -1.93 -8.11
CA ILE A 351 4.13 -2.81 -6.98
C ILE A 351 4.15 -4.25 -7.50
N ASP A 352 5.28 -4.92 -7.34
CA ASP A 352 5.51 -6.28 -7.83
C ASP A 352 4.51 -7.29 -7.24
N LYS A 353 4.01 -8.20 -8.08
CA LYS A 353 2.92 -9.16 -7.84
C LYS A 353 1.55 -8.58 -7.49
N ILE A 354 1.43 -7.27 -7.26
CA ILE A 354 0.18 -6.63 -6.81
C ILE A 354 -0.46 -5.79 -7.92
N THR A 355 0.30 -4.83 -8.48
CA THR A 355 -0.22 -3.94 -9.51
C THR A 355 0.32 -4.27 -10.92
N ILE A 356 1.25 -5.23 -11.01
CA ILE A 356 1.77 -5.74 -12.27
C ILE A 356 2.08 -7.25 -12.21
N THR A 357 1.87 -7.94 -13.32
CA THR A 357 2.24 -9.35 -13.52
C THR A 357 3.36 -9.48 -14.56
N PRO A 358 4.14 -10.58 -14.56
CA PRO A 358 5.17 -10.79 -15.56
C PRO A 358 4.65 -10.70 -16.99
N LYS A 359 3.49 -11.30 -17.25
CA LYS A 359 2.85 -11.27 -18.58
C LYS A 359 2.58 -9.83 -19.03
N LYS A 360 1.92 -9.01 -18.20
CA LYS A 360 1.62 -7.61 -18.54
C LYS A 360 2.90 -6.77 -18.69
N LEU A 361 3.88 -6.96 -17.81
CA LEU A 361 5.17 -6.27 -17.90
C LEU A 361 5.87 -6.54 -19.24
N LEU A 362 5.92 -7.82 -19.64
CA LEU A 362 6.53 -8.23 -20.89
C LEU A 362 5.74 -7.71 -22.10
N GLU A 363 4.41 -7.69 -22.04
CA GLU A 363 3.56 -7.07 -23.07
C GLU A 363 3.85 -5.57 -23.23
N TYR A 364 3.97 -4.81 -22.13
CA TYR A 364 4.33 -3.39 -22.18
C TYR A 364 5.72 -3.13 -22.77
N SER A 365 6.68 -4.02 -22.51
CA SER A 365 8.07 -3.84 -22.96
C SER A 365 8.37 -4.39 -24.37
N LYS A 366 7.49 -5.21 -24.96
CA LYS A 366 7.79 -6.06 -26.13
C LYS A 366 8.30 -5.32 -27.36
N ASN A 367 7.93 -4.05 -27.55
CA ASN A 367 8.37 -3.20 -28.66
C ASN A 367 8.81 -1.80 -28.17
N ASP A 368 9.19 -1.70 -26.90
CA ASP A 368 9.59 -0.43 -26.30
C ASP A 368 11.12 -0.27 -26.31
N SER A 369 11.60 0.95 -26.57
CA SER A 369 13.03 1.29 -26.43
C SER A 369 13.46 1.35 -24.96
N PHE A 370 12.54 1.62 -24.05
CA PHE A 370 12.77 1.63 -22.60
C PHE A 370 12.58 0.23 -22.04
N LEU A 371 13.55 -0.23 -21.26
CA LEU A 371 13.44 -1.49 -20.55
C LEU A 371 12.92 -1.24 -19.14
N PRO A 372 12.01 -2.09 -18.63
CA PRO A 372 11.63 -2.01 -17.24
C PRO A 372 12.84 -2.30 -16.35
N THR A 373 12.85 -1.67 -15.18
CA THR A 373 13.85 -1.89 -14.14
C THR A 373 13.14 -2.17 -12.83
N SER A 374 13.82 -2.82 -11.88
CA SER A 374 13.31 -2.96 -10.52
C SER A 374 14.05 -2.01 -9.58
N SER A 375 13.37 -1.60 -8.51
CA SER A 375 13.96 -0.90 -7.39
C SER A 375 13.64 -1.60 -6.08
N GLN A 376 14.52 -1.38 -5.10
CA GLN A 376 14.33 -1.84 -3.72
C GLN A 376 13.07 -1.18 -3.09
N PRO A 377 12.50 -1.79 -2.04
CA PRO A 377 11.46 -1.13 -1.25
C PRO A 377 11.95 0.19 -0.67
N ASP A 378 11.04 1.14 -0.47
CA ASP A 378 11.36 2.40 0.16
C ASP A 378 11.48 2.24 1.69
N GLU A 379 12.22 3.17 2.33
CA GLU A 379 12.43 3.10 3.78
C GLU A 379 11.11 3.14 4.55
N LYS A 380 10.13 3.91 4.09
CA LYS A 380 8.89 4.11 4.82
C LYS A 380 8.03 2.85 4.83
N GLN A 381 8.00 2.12 3.72
CA GLN A 381 7.35 0.82 3.58
C GLN A 381 7.96 -0.18 4.58
N ILE A 382 9.29 -0.25 4.65
CA ILE A 382 9.98 -1.14 5.59
C ILE A 382 9.69 -0.74 7.03
N GLU A 383 9.75 0.57 7.35
CA GLU A 383 9.41 1.09 8.67
C GLU A 383 8.00 0.68 9.08
N ASN A 384 7.02 0.89 8.20
CA ASN A 384 5.63 0.56 8.46
C ASN A 384 5.43 -0.94 8.70
N VAL A 385 6.05 -1.81 7.88
CA VAL A 385 5.93 -3.27 8.04
C VAL A 385 6.56 -3.74 9.33
N LEU A 386 7.79 -3.31 9.65
CA LEU A 386 8.47 -3.76 10.88
C LEU A 386 7.75 -3.28 12.14
N SER A 387 7.28 -2.04 12.17
CA SER A 387 6.52 -1.51 13.31
C SER A 387 5.13 -2.15 13.44
N TYR A 388 4.47 -2.45 12.32
CA TYR A 388 3.25 -3.26 12.33
C TYR A 388 3.49 -4.63 12.96
N LEU A 389 4.52 -5.35 12.51
CA LEU A 389 4.85 -6.67 13.07
C LEU A 389 5.20 -6.60 14.56
N ALA A 390 5.97 -5.60 14.98
CA ALA A 390 6.31 -5.40 16.39
C ALA A 390 5.10 -5.13 17.29
N SER A 391 4.00 -4.63 16.73
CA SER A 391 2.75 -4.40 17.48
C SER A 391 1.99 -5.70 17.78
N TYR A 392 2.25 -6.78 17.05
CA TYR A 392 1.50 -8.04 17.17
C TYR A 392 2.36 -9.26 17.47
N TYR A 393 3.65 -9.25 17.18
CA TYR A 393 4.55 -10.40 17.31
C TYR A 393 5.66 -10.10 18.33
N LYS A 394 6.25 -11.15 18.91
CA LYS A 394 7.42 -11.02 19.81
C LYS A 394 8.74 -10.95 19.04
N SER A 395 8.77 -11.52 17.85
CA SER A 395 9.97 -11.53 17.01
C SER A 395 9.64 -11.73 15.54
N VAL A 396 10.60 -11.41 14.67
CA VAL A 396 10.52 -11.65 13.21
C VAL A 396 11.82 -12.22 12.68
N ILE A 397 11.70 -13.23 11.82
CA ILE A 397 12.79 -13.77 11.01
C ILE A 397 12.59 -13.26 9.58
N VAL A 398 13.55 -12.48 9.09
CA VAL A 398 13.52 -11.90 7.76
C VAL A 398 14.45 -12.67 6.84
N ILE A 399 13.94 -13.28 5.78
CA ILE A 399 14.75 -13.97 4.76
C ILE A 399 14.62 -13.17 3.47
N THR A 400 15.73 -12.57 3.02
CA THR A 400 15.73 -11.68 1.86
C THR A 400 16.44 -12.31 0.67
N VAL A 401 16.19 -11.76 -0.51
CA VAL A 401 17.03 -11.98 -1.69
C VAL A 401 18.51 -11.73 -1.37
N SER A 402 19.39 -12.42 -2.09
CA SER A 402 20.84 -12.23 -2.06
C SER A 402 21.24 -10.76 -2.11
N LYS A 403 22.03 -10.32 -1.12
CA LYS A 403 22.57 -8.95 -1.07
C LYS A 403 23.50 -8.61 -2.24
N ALA A 404 24.02 -9.63 -2.96
CA ALA A 404 24.82 -9.44 -4.15
C ALA A 404 23.98 -9.02 -5.37
N LEU A 405 22.68 -9.35 -5.36
CA LEU A 405 21.74 -9.06 -6.46
C LEU A 405 20.89 -7.80 -6.22
N SER A 406 20.62 -7.47 -4.96
CA SER A 406 19.76 -6.35 -4.58
C SER A 406 20.21 -5.66 -3.30
N GLY A 407 19.97 -4.34 -3.23
CA GLY A 407 20.12 -3.55 -2.01
C GLY A 407 19.07 -3.84 -0.93
N THR A 408 18.05 -4.65 -1.22
CA THR A 408 16.94 -5.00 -0.30
C THR A 408 17.42 -5.42 1.08
N HIS A 409 18.35 -6.39 1.15
CA HIS A 409 18.92 -6.85 2.43
C HIS A 409 19.54 -5.71 3.25
N SER A 410 20.32 -4.86 2.58
CA SER A 410 21.04 -3.75 3.21
C SER A 410 20.11 -2.65 3.72
N ILE A 411 19.07 -2.29 2.96
CA ILE A 411 18.11 -1.27 3.39
C ILE A 411 17.23 -1.77 4.53
N ILE A 412 16.77 -3.03 4.51
CA ILE A 412 16.02 -3.62 5.62
C ILE A 412 16.88 -3.64 6.89
N SER A 413 18.13 -4.11 6.78
CA SER A 413 19.06 -4.14 7.91
C SER A 413 19.32 -2.75 8.50
N ARG A 414 19.42 -1.72 7.66
CA ARG A 414 19.63 -0.34 8.11
C ARG A 414 18.39 0.22 8.79
N VAL A 415 17.20 0.01 8.23
CA VAL A 415 15.93 0.49 8.81
C VAL A 415 15.64 -0.22 10.13
N ALA A 416 15.81 -1.54 10.20
CA ALA A 416 15.63 -2.30 11.44
C ALA A 416 16.52 -1.77 12.57
N LYS A 417 17.80 -1.46 12.28
CA LYS A 417 18.71 -0.83 13.25
C LYS A 417 18.29 0.58 13.65
N LYS A 418 17.74 1.36 12.71
CA LYS A 418 17.30 2.74 12.94
C LYS A 418 16.07 2.81 13.84
N LEU A 419 15.13 1.88 13.70
CA LEU A 419 13.88 1.87 14.47
C LEU A 419 14.10 1.55 15.95
N ASP A 420 15.15 0.79 16.29
CA ASP A 420 15.49 0.41 17.67
C ASP A 420 14.27 -0.09 18.48
N LEU A 421 13.51 -1.02 17.90
CA LEU A 421 12.28 -1.57 18.48
C LEU A 421 12.62 -2.41 19.72
N LYS A 422 12.55 -1.78 20.90
CA LYS A 422 12.76 -2.45 22.18
C LYS A 422 11.78 -3.62 22.34
N ASP A 423 12.27 -4.73 22.89
CA ASP A 423 11.51 -5.96 23.14
C ASP A 423 10.97 -6.69 21.89
N PHE A 424 11.40 -6.31 20.68
CA PHE A 424 11.08 -7.01 19.44
C PHE A 424 12.34 -7.55 18.77
N LYS A 425 12.51 -8.88 18.78
CA LYS A 425 13.70 -9.53 18.22
C LYS A 425 13.60 -9.61 16.69
N ILE A 426 14.64 -9.15 15.99
CA ILE A 426 14.73 -9.14 14.52
C ILE A 426 16.02 -9.83 14.10
N ASP A 427 15.91 -10.94 13.37
CA ASP A 427 17.03 -11.60 12.70
C ASP A 427 16.84 -11.53 11.18
N ILE A 428 17.88 -11.11 10.46
CA ILE A 428 17.84 -10.88 9.01
C ILE A 428 18.86 -11.76 8.32
N ILE A 429 18.37 -12.72 7.54
CA ILE A 429 19.16 -13.73 6.85
C ILE A 429 19.31 -13.33 5.38
N ASP A 430 20.56 -13.18 4.94
CA ASP A 430 20.93 -13.10 3.54
C ASP A 430 20.81 -14.50 2.93
N SER A 431 19.76 -14.76 2.16
CA SER A 431 19.53 -16.09 1.59
C SER A 431 20.66 -16.54 0.66
N LYS A 432 21.47 -15.60 0.14
CA LYS A 432 22.38 -15.80 -0.99
C LYS A 432 21.72 -16.45 -2.21
N GLN A 433 20.39 -16.40 -2.26
CA GLN A 433 19.57 -16.96 -3.32
C GLN A 433 18.60 -15.90 -3.86
N ASN A 434 17.78 -16.31 -4.82
CA ASN A 434 16.61 -15.56 -5.27
C ASN A 434 15.51 -16.54 -5.71
N SER A 435 14.32 -16.01 -6.02
CA SER A 435 13.23 -16.78 -6.63
C SER A 435 12.96 -18.07 -5.84
N GLY A 436 12.67 -19.18 -6.53
CA GLY A 436 12.30 -20.42 -5.88
C GLY A 436 13.31 -20.94 -4.84
N ALA A 437 14.61 -20.65 -4.94
CA ALA A 437 15.57 -21.10 -3.93
C ALA A 437 15.46 -20.30 -2.62
N GLU A 438 15.23 -18.99 -2.73
CA GLU A 438 14.85 -18.14 -1.58
C GLU A 438 13.50 -18.59 -1.01
N GLY A 439 12.51 -18.81 -1.88
CA GLY A 439 11.19 -19.29 -1.47
C GLY A 439 11.20 -20.65 -0.78
N LEU A 440 12.13 -21.55 -1.10
CA LEU A 440 12.30 -22.82 -0.36
C LEU A 440 12.83 -22.57 1.06
N LEU A 441 13.76 -21.63 1.24
CA LEU A 441 14.25 -21.27 2.57
C LEU A 441 13.13 -20.67 3.42
N VAL A 442 12.33 -19.77 2.86
CA VAL A 442 11.16 -19.19 3.54
C VAL A 442 10.12 -20.27 3.85
N ALA A 443 9.81 -21.14 2.90
CA ALA A 443 8.86 -22.23 3.11
C ALA A 443 9.36 -23.25 4.15
N THR A 444 10.68 -23.45 4.26
CA THR A 444 11.26 -24.30 5.31
C THR A 444 11.19 -23.60 6.67
N ALA A 445 11.41 -22.29 6.74
CA ALA A 445 11.26 -21.54 7.99
C ALA A 445 9.83 -21.60 8.52
N ALA A 446 8.84 -21.54 7.61
CA ALA A 446 7.43 -21.73 7.95
C ALA A 446 7.13 -23.16 8.45
N ASP A 447 7.67 -24.20 7.81
CA ASP A 447 7.51 -25.58 8.28
C ASP A 447 8.09 -25.76 9.69
N LEU A 448 9.33 -25.31 9.92
CA LEU A 448 9.99 -25.38 11.22
C LEU A 448 9.24 -24.60 12.31
N LEU A 449 8.63 -23.47 11.93
CA LEU A 449 7.77 -22.71 12.83
C LEU A 449 6.50 -23.50 13.20
N ASN A 450 5.88 -24.17 12.23
CA ASN A 450 4.72 -25.03 12.46
C ASN A 450 5.06 -26.28 13.30
N GLU A 451 6.31 -26.75 13.23
CA GLU A 451 6.85 -27.82 14.08
C GLU A 451 7.14 -27.35 15.52
N GLY A 452 7.04 -26.05 15.80
CA GLY A 452 7.18 -25.47 17.13
C GLY A 452 8.61 -25.13 17.53
N LEU A 453 9.54 -25.04 16.58
CA LEU A 453 10.91 -24.61 16.86
C LEU A 453 10.92 -23.15 17.32
N SER A 454 11.87 -22.83 18.20
CA SER A 454 12.11 -21.47 18.65
C SER A 454 12.74 -20.60 17.55
N HIS A 455 12.68 -19.29 17.73
CA HIS A 455 13.28 -18.33 16.82
C HIS A 455 14.74 -18.64 16.48
N ASP A 456 15.57 -18.88 17.51
CA ASP A 456 17.01 -19.14 17.34
C ASP A 456 17.29 -20.46 16.63
N GLU A 457 16.48 -21.49 16.91
CA GLU A 457 16.59 -22.79 16.24
C GLU A 457 16.24 -22.65 14.75
N ILE A 458 15.17 -21.92 14.41
CA ILE A 458 14.80 -21.67 13.01
C ILE A 458 15.91 -20.91 12.29
N VAL A 459 16.43 -19.83 12.88
CA VAL A 459 17.53 -19.05 12.28
C VAL A 459 18.74 -19.95 12.00
N ALA A 460 19.19 -20.73 12.98
CA ALA A 460 20.33 -21.62 12.82
C ALA A 460 20.10 -22.70 11.74
N GLU A 461 18.90 -23.27 11.66
CA GLU A 461 18.56 -24.28 10.66
C GLU A 461 18.47 -23.71 9.24
N ILE A 462 18.01 -22.46 9.09
CA ILE A 462 17.97 -21.76 7.80
C ILE A 462 19.37 -21.36 7.35
N GLU A 463 20.23 -20.86 8.25
CA GLU A 463 21.61 -20.50 7.91
C GLU A 463 22.42 -21.69 7.38
N LYS A 464 22.24 -22.89 7.95
CA LYS A 464 22.82 -24.13 7.41
C LYS A 464 22.29 -24.43 6.00
N ARG A 465 20.98 -24.27 5.80
CA ARG A 465 20.28 -24.53 4.54
C ARG A 465 20.70 -23.59 3.41
N VAL A 466 21.08 -22.35 3.71
CA VAL A 466 21.54 -21.36 2.73
C VAL A 466 22.67 -21.93 1.85
N ALA A 467 23.71 -22.52 2.45
CA ALA A 467 24.87 -23.04 1.71
C ALA A 467 24.57 -24.26 0.82
N ARG A 468 23.49 -24.98 1.13
CA ARG A 468 23.07 -26.21 0.43
C ARG A 468 21.85 -26.01 -0.48
N SER A 469 21.33 -24.78 -0.54
CA SER A 469 20.30 -24.37 -1.48
C SER A 469 20.88 -24.07 -2.86
N LYS A 470 20.10 -24.30 -3.92
CA LYS A 470 20.53 -24.02 -5.30
C LYS A 470 19.34 -23.71 -6.19
N ILE A 471 19.55 -22.82 -7.17
CA ILE A 471 18.64 -22.55 -8.27
C ILE A 471 19.32 -22.82 -9.61
N LEU A 472 18.60 -23.47 -10.54
CA LEU A 472 19.02 -23.75 -11.90
C LEU A 472 17.97 -23.21 -12.86
N VAL A 473 18.34 -22.19 -13.63
CA VAL A 473 17.41 -21.44 -14.48
C VAL A 473 17.69 -21.72 -15.95
N LYS A 474 16.69 -22.25 -16.66
CA LYS A 474 16.70 -22.36 -18.12
C LYS A 474 16.21 -21.04 -18.74
N VAL A 475 17.10 -20.35 -19.45
CA VAL A 475 16.77 -19.10 -20.16
C VAL A 475 17.07 -19.17 -21.65
N LYS A 476 16.37 -18.35 -22.44
CA LYS A 476 16.58 -18.25 -23.89
C LYS A 476 17.88 -17.53 -24.24
N THR A 477 18.17 -16.40 -23.59
CA THR A 477 19.41 -15.63 -23.75
C THR A 477 19.82 -15.02 -22.41
N LEU A 478 21.04 -14.48 -22.32
CA LEU A 478 21.52 -13.77 -21.13
C LEU A 478 21.31 -12.25 -21.22
N ASP A 479 20.74 -11.74 -22.32
CA ASP A 479 20.78 -10.32 -22.63
C ASP A 479 20.09 -9.48 -21.54
N ASN A 480 18.94 -9.92 -21.05
CA ASN A 480 18.20 -9.22 -20.00
C ASN A 480 18.93 -9.27 -18.65
N MET A 481 19.56 -10.39 -18.32
CA MET A 481 20.31 -10.55 -17.07
C MET A 481 21.57 -9.66 -17.08
N ILE A 482 22.25 -9.57 -18.22
CA ILE A 482 23.41 -8.68 -18.41
C ILE A 482 22.97 -7.22 -18.38
N LYS A 483 21.92 -6.84 -19.11
CA LYS A 483 21.41 -5.45 -19.17
C LYS A 483 20.91 -4.97 -17.82
N SER A 484 20.25 -5.85 -17.06
CA SER A 484 19.81 -5.55 -15.71
C SER A 484 20.97 -5.53 -14.70
N GLY A 485 22.14 -6.08 -15.02
CA GLY A 485 23.29 -6.13 -14.12
C GLY A 485 23.24 -7.25 -13.07
N ARG A 486 22.32 -8.21 -13.21
CA ARG A 486 22.12 -9.35 -12.29
C ARG A 486 22.90 -10.60 -12.72
N LEU A 487 23.81 -10.45 -13.68
CA LEU A 487 24.79 -11.46 -14.07
C LEU A 487 26.18 -10.85 -14.07
N SER A 488 27.12 -11.51 -13.39
CA SER A 488 28.50 -11.01 -13.28
C SER A 488 29.14 -10.78 -14.65
N THR A 489 29.95 -9.73 -14.77
CA THR A 489 30.60 -9.35 -16.04
C THR A 489 31.47 -10.45 -16.63
N ARG A 490 32.04 -11.32 -15.80
CA ARG A 490 32.83 -12.49 -16.23
C ARG A 490 31.93 -13.55 -16.87
N ALA A 491 30.79 -13.87 -16.25
CA ALA A 491 29.79 -14.77 -16.81
C ALA A 491 29.18 -14.20 -18.11
N GLY A 492 28.87 -12.91 -18.13
CA GLY A 492 28.27 -12.23 -19.29
C GLY A 492 29.15 -12.24 -20.56
N LYS A 493 30.48 -12.23 -20.43
CA LYS A 493 31.41 -12.31 -21.58
C LYS A 493 31.38 -13.67 -22.28
N ILE A 494 31.14 -14.75 -21.54
CA ILE A 494 31.12 -16.12 -22.07
C ILE A 494 29.79 -16.39 -22.81
N GLY A 495 28.70 -15.80 -22.35
CA GLY A 495 27.36 -16.06 -22.88
C GLY A 495 26.92 -15.26 -24.11
N LYS A 496 27.74 -14.34 -24.64
CA LYS A 496 27.42 -13.57 -25.86
C LYS A 496 27.55 -14.36 -27.18
N LYS A 497 27.84 -15.67 -27.15
CA LYS A 497 27.90 -16.48 -28.37
C LYS A 497 26.48 -16.73 -28.90
N ILE A 498 26.25 -16.39 -30.16
CA ILE A 498 24.97 -16.51 -30.87
C ILE A 498 24.43 -17.94 -30.77
N GLY A 499 23.16 -18.08 -30.37
CA GLY A 499 22.45 -19.37 -30.34
C GLY A 499 22.62 -20.20 -29.07
N LEU A 500 23.36 -19.73 -28.06
CA LEU A 500 23.45 -20.45 -26.78
C LEU A 500 22.14 -20.39 -25.99
N ARG A 501 21.83 -21.50 -25.31
CA ARG A 501 20.75 -21.69 -24.34
C ARG A 501 21.38 -22.06 -22.98
N PRO A 502 21.75 -21.07 -22.16
CA PRO A 502 22.48 -21.31 -20.92
C PRO A 502 21.58 -21.79 -19.78
N VAL A 503 22.20 -22.49 -18.83
CA VAL A 503 21.64 -22.72 -17.49
C VAL A 503 22.35 -21.77 -16.53
N VAL A 504 21.57 -20.88 -15.93
CA VAL A 504 22.04 -19.84 -15.01
C VAL A 504 21.83 -20.31 -13.58
N THR A 505 22.73 -19.90 -12.68
CA THR A 505 22.69 -20.21 -11.24
C THR A 505 23.26 -19.03 -10.46
N LEU A 506 23.18 -19.09 -9.14
CA LEU A 506 23.97 -18.24 -8.25
C LEU A 506 25.23 -18.96 -7.75
N ASP A 507 26.29 -18.18 -7.51
CA ASP A 507 27.54 -18.66 -6.89
C ASP A 507 27.45 -18.71 -5.35
N GLU A 508 28.55 -19.07 -4.68
CA GLU A 508 28.64 -19.17 -3.21
C GLU A 508 28.51 -17.84 -2.45
N ASN A 509 28.66 -16.72 -3.15
CA ASN A 509 28.44 -15.37 -2.65
C ASN A 509 27.02 -14.86 -2.96
N GLY A 510 26.24 -15.65 -3.70
CA GLY A 510 24.90 -15.30 -4.15
C GLY A 510 24.86 -14.36 -5.35
N ASP A 511 25.97 -14.21 -6.09
CA ASP A 511 26.01 -13.41 -7.33
C ASP A 511 25.66 -14.26 -8.57
N GLY A 512 25.23 -13.60 -9.64
CA GLY A 512 24.84 -14.23 -10.90
C GLY A 512 25.99 -14.97 -11.58
N GLY A 513 25.82 -16.28 -11.75
CA GLY A 513 26.79 -17.20 -12.35
C GLY A 513 26.19 -18.05 -13.48
N LEU A 514 27.06 -18.85 -14.11
CA LEU A 514 26.68 -19.79 -15.16
C LEU A 514 27.03 -21.21 -14.72
N ASP A 515 26.05 -22.11 -14.80
CA ASP A 515 26.24 -23.52 -14.49
C ASP A 515 26.74 -24.29 -15.72
N SER A 516 26.03 -24.16 -16.83
CA SER A 516 26.29 -24.93 -18.04
C SER A 516 25.69 -24.29 -19.29
N PHE A 517 26.04 -24.83 -20.46
CA PHE A 517 25.59 -24.34 -21.76
C PHE A 517 25.01 -25.46 -22.62
N ALA A 518 24.04 -25.09 -23.45
CA ALA A 518 23.53 -25.88 -24.55
C ALA A 518 23.25 -25.00 -25.77
N PHE A 519 22.89 -25.62 -26.89
CA PHE A 519 22.48 -24.94 -28.13
C PHE A 519 20.99 -25.12 -28.44
N THR A 520 20.28 -25.92 -27.66
CA THR A 520 18.85 -26.19 -27.81
C THR A 520 18.18 -26.18 -26.45
N GLU A 521 16.88 -25.89 -26.40
CA GLU A 521 16.11 -25.87 -25.14
C GLU A 521 16.11 -27.24 -24.45
N LYS A 522 15.95 -28.32 -25.23
CA LYS A 522 16.09 -29.70 -24.74
C LYS A 522 17.49 -29.97 -24.19
N GLY A 523 18.52 -29.37 -24.80
CA GLY A 523 19.90 -29.46 -24.31
C GLY A 523 20.07 -28.82 -22.94
N SER A 524 19.50 -27.64 -22.69
CA SER A 524 19.56 -26.96 -21.38
C SER A 524 18.85 -27.78 -20.30
N LEU A 525 17.67 -28.33 -20.60
CA LEU A 525 16.96 -29.25 -19.72
C LEU A 525 17.81 -30.49 -19.39
N ASN A 526 18.48 -31.08 -20.39
CA ASN A 526 19.38 -32.21 -20.16
C ASN A 526 20.58 -31.86 -19.26
N GLN A 527 21.09 -30.62 -19.32
CA GLN A 527 22.13 -30.17 -18.40
C GLN A 527 21.60 -30.09 -16.95
N ILE A 528 20.41 -29.53 -16.74
CA ILE A 528 19.76 -29.50 -15.42
C ILE A 528 19.57 -30.94 -14.89
N LYS A 529 19.06 -31.87 -15.72
CA LYS A 529 18.94 -33.29 -15.35
C LYS A 529 20.29 -33.89 -14.95
N LYS A 530 21.34 -33.62 -15.72
CA LYS A 530 22.70 -34.11 -15.44
C LYS A 530 23.24 -33.55 -14.14
N HIS A 531 23.01 -32.26 -13.87
CA HIS A 531 23.41 -31.61 -12.62
C HIS A 531 22.72 -32.24 -11.42
N VAL A 532 21.39 -32.32 -11.44
CA VAL A 532 20.58 -32.92 -10.36
C VAL A 532 21.01 -34.37 -10.11
N LYS A 533 21.07 -35.20 -11.16
CA LYS A 533 21.53 -36.61 -11.03
C LYS A 533 22.95 -36.72 -10.51
N LYS A 534 23.86 -35.82 -10.89
CA LYS A 534 25.23 -35.81 -10.37
C LYS A 534 25.22 -35.47 -8.87
N LYS A 535 24.42 -34.49 -8.45
CA LYS A 535 24.36 -34.07 -7.05
C LYS A 535 23.72 -35.14 -6.16
N MET A 536 22.69 -35.83 -6.68
CA MET A 536 22.04 -36.95 -6.01
C MET A 536 22.92 -38.20 -5.82
N LYS A 537 24.11 -38.26 -6.46
CA LYS A 537 25.08 -39.34 -6.18
C LYS A 537 25.80 -39.18 -4.86
N THR A 538 25.86 -37.95 -4.32
CA THR A 538 26.63 -37.64 -3.10
C THR A 538 25.78 -37.03 -2.00
N ASN A 539 24.53 -36.68 -2.28
CA ASN A 539 23.62 -35.99 -1.37
C ASN A 539 22.18 -36.42 -1.65
N THR A 540 21.29 -36.24 -0.68
CA THR A 540 19.84 -36.33 -0.87
C THR A 540 19.27 -34.92 -1.10
N ILE A 541 18.22 -34.79 -1.93
CA ILE A 541 17.45 -33.56 -2.02
C ILE A 541 16.37 -33.61 -0.94
N GLU A 542 16.41 -32.68 0.01
CA GLU A 542 15.41 -32.53 1.08
C GLU A 542 14.08 -32.06 0.50
N THR A 543 14.12 -31.04 -0.37
CA THR A 543 12.94 -30.44 -0.98
C THR A 543 13.31 -29.70 -2.26
N TYR A 544 12.36 -29.55 -3.18
CA TYR A 544 12.55 -28.79 -4.41
C TYR A 544 11.26 -28.11 -4.85
N ASN A 545 11.38 -27.08 -5.70
CA ASN A 545 10.24 -26.41 -6.32
C ASN A 545 10.54 -26.07 -7.79
N ILE A 546 9.52 -25.57 -8.46
CA ILE A 546 9.60 -25.10 -9.85
C ILE A 546 9.00 -23.71 -9.93
N VAL A 547 9.71 -22.78 -10.55
CA VAL A 547 9.24 -21.40 -10.79
C VAL A 547 9.31 -21.10 -12.28
N HIS A 548 8.35 -20.35 -12.81
CA HIS A 548 8.33 -20.00 -14.23
C HIS A 548 7.97 -18.56 -14.52
N VAL A 549 8.47 -18.01 -15.64
CA VAL A 549 7.96 -16.75 -16.19
C VAL A 549 7.12 -17.08 -17.42
N ASN A 550 5.79 -16.93 -17.31
CA ASN A 550 4.84 -17.12 -18.41
C ASN A 550 5.00 -18.48 -19.15
N ASN A 551 5.34 -19.56 -18.43
CA ASN A 551 5.68 -20.86 -19.01
C ASN A 551 5.19 -22.05 -18.17
N LEU A 552 3.92 -22.01 -17.76
CA LEU A 552 3.32 -23.06 -16.94
C LEU A 552 3.38 -24.44 -17.61
N GLU A 553 3.21 -24.52 -18.93
CA GLU A 553 3.28 -25.77 -19.68
C GLU A 553 4.63 -26.48 -19.50
N GLU A 554 5.75 -25.78 -19.72
CA GLU A 554 7.07 -26.37 -19.50
C GLU A 554 7.37 -26.59 -18.00
N ALA A 555 6.82 -25.77 -17.11
CA ALA A 555 6.93 -26.02 -15.67
C ALA A 555 6.25 -27.35 -15.26
N LYS A 556 5.13 -27.71 -15.90
CA LYS A 556 4.47 -29.01 -15.72
C LYS A 556 5.27 -30.16 -16.32
N ASP A 557 5.98 -29.95 -17.42
CA ASP A 557 6.94 -30.94 -17.91
C ASP A 557 8.09 -31.16 -16.92
N PHE A 558 8.60 -30.08 -16.32
CA PHE A 558 9.62 -30.18 -15.26
C PHE A 558 9.10 -30.96 -14.05
N GLU A 559 7.85 -30.77 -13.64
CA GLU A 559 7.22 -31.52 -12.54
C GLU A 559 7.32 -33.02 -12.79
N ILE A 560 6.80 -33.49 -13.92
CA ILE A 560 6.79 -34.92 -14.29
C ILE A 560 8.22 -35.48 -14.33
N ILE A 561 9.14 -34.74 -14.96
CA ILE A 561 10.52 -35.16 -15.15
C ILE A 561 11.27 -35.27 -13.83
N PHE A 562 11.15 -34.26 -12.97
CA PHE A 562 11.94 -34.20 -11.74
C PHE A 562 11.28 -34.97 -10.61
N GLU A 563 9.97 -35.23 -10.66
CA GLU A 563 9.33 -36.21 -9.78
C GLU A 563 9.89 -37.62 -10.02
N ASP A 564 10.07 -38.03 -11.27
CA ASP A 564 10.73 -39.31 -11.64
C ASP A 564 12.21 -39.36 -11.21
N ILE A 565 12.95 -38.25 -11.33
CA ILE A 565 14.38 -38.21 -10.99
C ILE A 565 14.62 -38.12 -9.48
N ILE A 566 13.87 -37.28 -8.78
CA ILE A 566 14.08 -36.95 -7.37
C ILE A 566 13.32 -37.92 -6.47
N GLY A 567 12.21 -38.50 -6.95
CA GLY A 567 11.39 -39.45 -6.21
C GLY A 567 10.37 -38.80 -5.26
N MET A 568 10.10 -37.50 -5.42
CA MET A 568 9.08 -36.76 -4.69
C MET A 568 8.46 -35.70 -5.57
N LYS A 569 7.28 -35.17 -5.22
CA LYS A 569 6.66 -34.04 -5.92
C LYS A 569 7.35 -32.72 -5.56
N PRO A 570 7.31 -31.70 -6.44
CA PRO A 570 7.78 -30.38 -6.06
C PRO A 570 6.91 -29.85 -4.92
N LYS A 571 7.51 -29.14 -3.96
CA LYS A 571 6.79 -28.48 -2.86
C LYS A 571 5.73 -27.51 -3.39
N TYR A 572 6.05 -26.81 -4.47
CA TYR A 572 5.09 -26.03 -5.24
C TYR A 572 5.59 -25.72 -6.66
N ILE A 573 4.66 -25.28 -7.51
CA ILE A 573 4.93 -24.66 -8.81
C ILE A 573 4.27 -23.29 -8.80
N THR A 574 5.00 -22.24 -9.16
CA THR A 574 4.43 -20.88 -9.18
C THR A 574 4.98 -20.02 -10.29
N GLU A 575 4.21 -18.99 -10.66
CA GLU A 575 4.70 -17.91 -11.51
C GLU A 575 5.67 -17.02 -10.72
N ALA A 576 6.78 -16.68 -11.38
CA ALA A 576 7.82 -15.82 -10.85
C ALA A 576 7.32 -14.37 -10.72
N SER A 577 8.06 -13.57 -9.96
CA SER A 577 7.79 -12.16 -9.79
C SER A 577 8.09 -11.37 -11.06
N SER A 578 7.51 -10.18 -11.19
CA SER A 578 7.85 -9.26 -12.27
C SER A 578 9.30 -8.78 -12.13
N VAL A 579 9.85 -8.74 -10.91
CA VAL A 579 11.27 -8.44 -10.67
C VAL A 579 12.17 -9.50 -11.31
N ILE A 580 11.83 -10.78 -11.16
CA ILE A 580 12.54 -11.87 -11.84
C ILE A 580 12.37 -11.77 -13.36
N ALA A 581 11.17 -11.45 -13.85
CA ALA A 581 10.91 -11.30 -15.28
C ALA A 581 11.74 -10.18 -15.95
N VAL A 582 12.00 -9.07 -15.26
CA VAL A 582 12.90 -8.00 -15.74
C VAL A 582 14.28 -8.55 -16.08
N GLY A 583 14.84 -9.39 -15.21
CA GLY A 583 16.16 -9.97 -15.39
C GLY A 583 16.17 -11.19 -16.32
N ALA A 584 15.25 -12.13 -16.11
CA ALA A 584 15.28 -13.43 -16.77
C ALA A 584 14.60 -13.43 -18.15
N GLY A 585 13.65 -12.53 -18.40
CA GLY A 585 12.87 -12.47 -19.63
C GLY A 585 11.72 -13.49 -19.68
N ASP A 586 11.15 -13.64 -20.87
CA ASP A 586 9.96 -14.47 -21.12
C ASP A 586 10.31 -15.95 -21.33
N LYS A 587 9.34 -16.84 -21.05
CA LYS A 587 9.43 -18.29 -21.23
C LYS A 587 10.60 -18.94 -20.47
N VAL A 588 10.74 -18.57 -19.20
CA VAL A 588 11.78 -19.09 -18.30
C VAL A 588 11.18 -20.17 -17.39
N VAL A 589 11.97 -21.20 -17.09
CA VAL A 589 11.67 -22.19 -16.05
C VAL A 589 12.91 -22.38 -15.18
N ALA A 590 12.73 -22.37 -13.87
CA ALA A 590 13.75 -22.62 -12.88
C ALA A 590 13.37 -23.83 -12.04
N LEU A 591 14.36 -24.65 -11.71
CA LEU A 591 14.26 -25.67 -10.66
C LEU A 591 15.17 -25.27 -9.52
N SER A 592 14.64 -25.24 -8.32
CA SER A 592 15.42 -24.99 -7.11
C SER A 592 15.31 -26.15 -6.15
N TYR A 593 16.35 -26.40 -5.37
CA TYR A 593 16.35 -27.47 -4.37
C TYR A 593 17.17 -27.07 -3.14
N ILE A 594 16.88 -27.72 -2.02
CA ILE A 594 17.71 -27.77 -0.81
C ILE A 594 18.15 -29.22 -0.62
N LEU A 595 19.41 -29.44 -0.28
CA LEU A 595 19.95 -30.77 0.02
C LEU A 595 19.77 -31.11 1.50
N GLU A 596 19.81 -32.38 1.88
CA GLU A 596 20.02 -32.76 3.28
C GLU A 596 21.46 -32.46 3.74
N ASP A 597 21.67 -32.44 5.07
CA ASP A 597 22.99 -32.20 5.71
C ASP A 597 23.98 -33.34 5.47
#